data_AF-A0AA51DUI8-F1
#
_entry.id   AF-A0AA51DUI8-F1
#
_cell.length_a   1.000
_cell.length_b   1.000
_cell.length_c   1.000
_cell.angle_alpha   90.00
_cell.angle_beta   90.00
_cell.angle_gamma   90.00
#
_symmetry.space_group_name_H-M   'P 1'
#
loop_
_entity.id
_entity.type
_entity.pdbx_description
1 polymer ?
#
loop_
_entity_poly.entity_id
_entity_poly.type
_entity_poly.pdbx_seq_one_letter_code
_entity_poly.pdbx_strand_id
1 'polypeptide(L)'
;MKKNSLSKLFQFRGAVSILYYIAFAALLWYLIIPHTSLYFVNNIFTPFAKRLNAEDITLVKGEEFKLRVMNFNKRLYFSSTDIKVADVSIFGNVTAYRAGVTIIRVKMRDDVLKCRVRVIDINKKTLTLKAGKSYRLNVKGIWFGVSWSSGNTSIARVSRYGNVTAVSKGTVKIYGKVRGKTLSSTVTVR
;
A
#
# COMPACT_ATOMS: atom_id res chain seq x y z
N MET A 1 4.35 -55.36 24.75
CA MET A 1 4.16 -54.01 24.17
C MET A 1 5.40 -53.16 24.44
N LYS A 2 6.27 -52.97 23.44
CA LYS A 2 7.48 -52.14 23.55
C LYS A 2 7.04 -50.66 23.63
N LYS A 3 7.20 -50.01 24.79
CA LYS A 3 7.01 -48.56 24.92
C LYS A 3 8.02 -47.86 24.00
N ASN A 4 7.51 -47.20 22.95
CA ASN A 4 8.31 -46.44 21.99
C ASN A 4 9.27 -45.49 22.71
N SER A 5 10.56 -45.60 22.42
CA SER A 5 11.66 -44.84 23.05
C SER A 5 11.51 -43.32 22.91
N LEU A 6 10.74 -42.86 21.92
CA LEU A 6 10.42 -41.46 21.70
C LEU A 6 9.66 -40.80 22.87
N SER A 7 8.86 -41.55 23.63
CA SER A 7 8.12 -40.99 24.78
C SER A 7 9.01 -40.70 26.00
N LYS A 8 10.22 -41.26 26.06
CA LYS A 8 11.21 -40.93 27.11
C LYS A 8 11.97 -39.63 26.83
N LEU A 9 12.07 -39.23 25.56
CA LEU A 9 12.74 -37.98 25.14
C LEU A 9 11.97 -36.73 25.56
N PHE A 10 10.65 -36.84 25.80
CA PHE A 10 9.76 -35.73 26.15
C PHE A 10 9.25 -35.74 27.60
N GLN A 11 9.99 -36.34 28.54
CA GLN A 11 9.61 -36.30 29.95
C GLN A 11 10.02 -34.96 30.59
N PHE A 12 9.05 -34.09 30.86
CA PHE A 12 9.26 -32.84 31.59
C PHE A 12 9.64 -33.14 33.05
N ARG A 13 10.93 -33.00 33.38
CA ARG A 13 11.51 -33.20 34.72
C ARG A 13 12.08 -31.90 35.29
N GLY A 14 11.25 -30.86 35.35
CA GLY A 14 11.58 -29.59 36.02
C GLY A 14 12.07 -28.46 35.10
N ALA A 15 12.37 -27.30 35.67
CA ALA A 15 12.64 -26.04 34.97
C ALA A 15 13.81 -26.09 33.97
N VAL A 16 14.83 -26.91 34.25
CA VAL A 16 15.98 -27.12 33.36
C VAL A 16 15.56 -27.75 32.02
N SER A 17 14.54 -28.62 32.03
CA SER A 17 14.00 -29.21 30.80
C SER A 17 13.27 -28.18 29.93
N ILE A 18 12.57 -27.21 30.54
CA ILE A 18 11.90 -26.12 29.82
C ILE A 18 12.93 -25.23 29.10
N LEU A 19 14.02 -24.84 29.80
CA LEU A 19 15.10 -24.05 29.21
C LEU A 19 15.75 -24.79 28.03
N TYR A 20 15.96 -26.10 28.16
CA TYR A 20 16.48 -26.93 27.07
C TYR A 20 15.54 -26.94 25.85
N TYR A 21 14.23 -27.11 26.03
CA TYR A 21 13.29 -27.07 24.90
C TYR A 21 13.16 -25.68 24.28
N ILE A 22 13.24 -24.60 25.07
CA ILE A 22 13.26 -23.23 24.55
C ILE A 22 14.54 -23.00 23.72
N ALA A 23 15.70 -23.42 24.23
CA ALA A 23 16.97 -23.30 23.52
C ALA A 23 17.00 -24.17 22.25
N PHE A 24 16.48 -25.39 22.32
CA PHE A 24 16.36 -26.29 21.18
C PHE A 24 15.36 -25.75 20.14
N ALA A 25 14.22 -25.20 20.55
CA ALA A 25 13.27 -24.54 19.66
C ALA A 25 13.88 -23.29 19.00
N ALA A 26 14.66 -22.49 19.75
CA ALA A 26 15.38 -21.33 19.21
C ALA A 26 16.47 -21.76 18.20
N LEU A 27 17.18 -22.87 18.48
CA LEU A 27 18.15 -23.46 17.56
C LEU A 27 17.48 -23.95 16.27
N LEU A 28 16.36 -24.67 16.38
CA LEU A 28 15.59 -25.13 15.22
C LEU A 28 15.01 -23.95 14.43
N TRP A 29 14.53 -22.91 15.10
CA TRP A 29 14.08 -21.66 14.48
C TRP A 29 15.22 -21.00 13.70
N TYR A 30 16.43 -20.96 14.25
CA TYR A 30 17.62 -20.39 13.60
C TYR A 30 18.08 -21.22 12.39
N LEU A 31 18.07 -22.55 12.49
CA LEU A 31 18.54 -23.44 11.42
C LEU A 31 17.53 -23.61 10.28
N ILE A 32 16.24 -23.76 10.59
CA ILE A 32 15.25 -24.17 9.60
C ILE A 32 14.70 -22.98 8.84
N ILE A 33 14.33 -21.90 9.53
CA ILE A 33 13.64 -20.77 8.93
C ILE A 33 14.36 -20.13 7.74
N PRO A 34 15.66 -19.77 7.79
CA PRO A 34 16.34 -19.15 6.66
C PRO A 34 16.37 -20.02 5.39
N HIS A 35 16.16 -21.33 5.52
CA HIS A 35 16.10 -22.28 4.41
C HIS A 35 14.67 -22.64 3.98
N THR A 36 13.64 -22.06 4.60
CA THR A 36 12.25 -22.28 4.22
C THR A 36 11.69 -21.12 3.41
N SER A 37 10.69 -21.40 2.57
CA SER A 37 9.93 -20.38 1.85
C SER A 37 9.28 -19.34 2.78
N LEU A 38 9.00 -19.69 4.04
CA LEU A 38 8.43 -18.78 5.03
C LEU A 38 9.31 -17.57 5.34
N TYR A 39 10.65 -17.72 5.31
CA TYR A 39 11.59 -16.60 5.48
C TYR A 39 11.52 -15.60 4.31
N PHE A 40 11.17 -16.07 3.12
CA PHE A 40 11.09 -15.26 1.90
C PHE A 40 9.67 -14.78 1.56
N VAL A 41 8.63 -15.40 2.14
CA VAL A 41 7.22 -15.10 1.84
C VAL A 41 6.71 -13.88 2.61
N ASN A 42 7.32 -13.54 3.76
CA ASN A 42 7.00 -12.30 4.48
C ASN A 42 8.28 -11.75 5.14
N ASN A 43 8.56 -10.46 4.97
CA ASN A 43 9.65 -9.79 5.71
C ASN A 43 9.36 -9.89 7.22
N ILE A 44 9.95 -10.87 7.91
CA ILE A 44 9.90 -10.96 9.37
C ILE A 44 10.72 -9.78 9.90
N PHE A 45 10.02 -8.71 10.27
CA PHE A 45 10.67 -7.50 10.77
C PHE A 45 11.20 -7.76 12.17
N THR A 46 12.51 -7.69 12.35
CA THR A 46 13.07 -7.57 13.69
C THR A 46 12.70 -6.18 14.24
N PRO A 47 12.42 -6.05 15.55
CA PRO A 47 12.01 -4.78 16.15
C PRO A 47 13.07 -3.66 16.01
N PHE A 48 14.31 -4.02 15.71
CA PHE A 48 15.46 -3.11 15.58
C PHE A 48 15.89 -2.84 14.12
N ALA A 49 15.21 -3.42 13.12
CA ALA A 49 15.56 -3.15 11.73
C ALA A 49 15.32 -1.68 11.37
N LYS A 50 16.32 -1.04 10.74
CA LYS A 50 16.15 0.29 10.11
C LYS A 50 15.14 0.14 8.98
N ARG A 51 14.02 0.83 9.06
CA ARG A 51 12.94 0.74 8.06
C ARG A 51 12.16 2.04 7.95
N LEU A 52 11.41 2.17 6.86
CA LEU A 52 10.42 3.22 6.71
C LEU A 52 9.11 2.81 7.39
N ASN A 53 8.31 3.79 7.80
CA ASN A 53 6.93 3.54 8.24
C ASN A 53 6.05 2.99 7.09
N ALA A 54 6.38 3.33 5.85
CA ALA A 54 5.74 2.78 4.65
C ALA A 54 6.74 2.72 3.48
N GLU A 55 6.75 1.58 2.77
CA GLU A 55 7.60 1.36 1.58
C GLU A 55 6.83 1.52 0.27
N ASP A 56 5.51 1.36 0.30
CA ASP A 56 4.62 1.52 -0.85
C ASP A 56 3.39 2.34 -0.42
N ILE A 57 3.28 3.55 -0.94
CA ILE A 57 2.17 4.47 -0.64
C ILE A 57 1.41 4.85 -1.91
N THR A 58 0.10 5.02 -1.78
CA THR A 58 -0.77 5.54 -2.84
C THR A 58 -1.44 6.82 -2.33
N LEU A 59 -1.24 7.93 -3.04
CA LEU A 59 -1.73 9.26 -2.70
C LEU A 59 -2.62 9.80 -3.81
N VAL A 60 -3.67 10.53 -3.44
CA VAL A 60 -4.45 11.33 -4.39
C VAL A 60 -3.69 12.63 -4.65
N LYS A 61 -3.77 13.17 -5.86
CA LYS A 61 -3.19 14.49 -6.18
C LYS A 61 -3.62 15.54 -5.16
N GLY A 62 -2.65 16.20 -4.53
CA GLY A 62 -2.83 17.20 -3.48
C GLY A 62 -2.80 16.64 -2.05
N GLU A 63 -2.77 15.32 -1.85
CA GLU A 63 -2.56 14.72 -0.54
C GLU A 63 -1.09 14.82 -0.10
N GLU A 64 -0.91 14.80 1.22
CA GLU A 64 0.40 14.75 1.85
C GLU A 64 0.54 13.50 2.73
N PHE A 65 1.77 13.02 2.90
CA PHE A 65 2.09 11.88 3.75
C PHE A 65 3.42 12.08 4.50
N LYS A 66 3.41 11.84 5.82
CA LYS A 66 4.63 11.92 6.62
C LYS A 66 5.43 10.61 6.52
N LEU A 67 6.53 10.63 5.78
CA LEU A 67 7.49 9.54 5.75
C LEU A 67 8.42 9.63 6.96
N ARG A 68 8.57 8.53 7.70
CA ARG A 68 9.44 8.44 8.89
C ARG A 68 10.36 7.26 8.77
N VAL A 69 11.61 7.43 9.21
CA VAL A 69 12.56 6.34 9.41
C VAL A 69 12.45 5.88 10.86
N MET A 70 12.16 4.61 11.07
CA MET A 70 12.04 4.01 12.40
C MET A 70 13.43 3.68 12.95
N ASN A 71 13.61 3.86 14.25
CA ASN A 71 14.85 3.54 14.98
C ASN A 71 16.10 4.25 14.42
N PHE A 72 15.96 5.49 13.95
CA PHE A 72 17.05 6.28 13.42
C PHE A 72 16.98 7.72 13.94
N ASN A 73 18.07 8.21 14.54
CA ASN A 73 18.14 9.52 15.21
C ASN A 73 19.21 10.45 14.59
N LYS A 74 19.79 10.09 13.44
CA LYS A 74 20.77 10.93 12.73
C LYS A 74 20.10 11.73 11.60
N ARG A 75 20.86 12.65 11.01
CA ARG A 75 20.41 13.46 9.87
C ARG A 75 20.04 12.57 8.67
N LEU A 76 18.90 12.88 8.06
CA LEU A 76 18.36 12.20 6.89
C LEU A 76 18.42 13.12 5.67
N TYR A 77 18.63 12.53 4.50
CA TYR A 77 18.55 13.22 3.22
C TYR A 77 17.46 12.60 2.36
N PHE A 78 16.41 13.36 2.11
CA PHE A 78 15.30 12.94 1.26
C PHE A 78 15.51 13.45 -0.17
N SER A 79 15.16 12.63 -1.15
CA SER A 79 15.15 13.01 -2.56
C SER A 79 14.07 12.24 -3.30
N SER A 80 13.48 12.85 -4.32
CA SER A 80 12.51 12.19 -5.22
C SER A 80 13.15 11.94 -6.57
N THR A 81 12.86 10.80 -7.20
CA THR A 81 13.28 10.52 -8.58
C THR A 81 12.54 11.37 -9.61
N ASP A 82 11.31 11.78 -9.33
CA ASP A 82 10.49 12.67 -10.16
C ASP A 82 9.70 13.61 -9.25
N ILE A 83 10.30 14.79 -9.01
CA ILE A 83 9.75 15.87 -8.18
C ILE A 83 8.40 16.34 -8.72
N LYS A 84 8.19 16.27 -10.04
CA LYS A 84 6.94 16.72 -10.64
C LYS A 84 5.78 15.76 -10.35
N VAL A 85 6.05 14.49 -10.02
CA VAL A 85 5.04 13.52 -9.55
C VAL A 85 4.78 13.72 -8.06
N ALA A 86 5.82 13.63 -7.24
CA ALA A 86 5.75 13.93 -5.82
C ALA A 86 7.09 14.47 -5.32
N ASP A 87 7.04 15.43 -4.42
CA ASP A 87 8.22 15.98 -3.76
C ASP A 87 8.22 15.62 -2.26
N VAL A 88 9.37 15.79 -1.63
CA VAL A 88 9.56 15.48 -0.21
C VAL A 88 10.33 16.60 0.48
N SER A 89 9.76 17.12 1.56
CA SER A 89 10.41 18.14 2.38
C SER A 89 11.58 17.57 3.18
N ILE A 90 12.45 18.46 3.67
CA ILE A 90 13.56 18.08 4.56
C ILE A 90 13.09 17.36 5.84
N PHE A 91 11.85 17.58 6.25
CA PHE A 91 11.23 16.93 7.40
C PHE A 91 10.56 15.60 7.05
N GLY A 92 10.56 15.18 5.79
CA GLY A 92 9.92 13.94 5.34
C GLY A 92 8.42 14.07 5.06
N ASN A 93 7.89 15.28 4.85
CA ASN A 93 6.51 15.43 4.33
C ASN A 93 6.54 15.23 2.83
N VAL A 94 5.82 14.24 2.34
CA VAL A 94 5.69 13.91 0.92
C VAL A 94 4.43 14.55 0.38
N THR A 95 4.54 15.39 -0.65
CA THR A 95 3.40 16.09 -1.26
C THR A 95 3.19 15.59 -2.69
N ALA A 96 1.95 15.23 -3.03
CA ALA A 96 1.59 14.64 -4.33
C ALA A 96 1.14 15.71 -5.34
N TYR A 97 1.82 15.83 -6.49
CA TYR A 97 1.55 16.87 -7.49
C TYR A 97 0.93 16.36 -8.79
N ARG A 98 1.53 15.34 -9.42
CA ARG A 98 1.09 14.81 -10.72
C ARG A 98 0.90 13.31 -10.64
N ALA A 99 -0.17 12.82 -11.29
CA ALA A 99 -0.41 11.39 -11.39
C ALA A 99 0.77 10.68 -12.06
N GLY A 100 1.21 9.58 -11.46
CA GLY A 100 2.41 8.86 -11.87
C GLY A 100 3.00 8.03 -10.74
N VAL A 101 4.15 7.43 -11.00
CA VAL A 101 4.90 6.64 -10.01
C VAL A 101 6.28 7.25 -9.85
N THR A 102 6.68 7.52 -8.62
CA THR A 102 8.02 7.99 -8.28
C THR A 102 8.57 7.20 -7.09
N ILE A 103 9.87 7.27 -6.89
CA ILE A 103 10.56 6.65 -5.77
C ILE A 103 11.18 7.76 -4.94
N ILE A 104 10.82 7.81 -3.67
CA ILE A 104 11.48 8.65 -2.69
C ILE A 104 12.64 7.85 -2.10
N ARG A 105 13.84 8.42 -2.19
CA ARG A 105 15.06 7.86 -1.64
C ARG A 105 15.40 8.61 -0.36
N VAL A 106 15.56 7.84 0.71
CA VAL A 106 16.03 8.33 1.99
C VAL A 106 17.46 7.86 2.16
N LYS A 107 18.41 8.76 1.87
CA LYS A 107 19.84 8.48 2.00
C LYS A 107 20.26 8.69 3.45
N MET A 108 20.83 7.63 4.01
CA MET A 108 21.53 7.60 5.29
C MET A 108 23.04 7.49 5.02
N ARG A 109 23.87 7.48 6.07
CA ARG A 109 25.33 7.42 5.93
C ARG A 109 25.79 6.18 5.15
N ASP A 110 25.19 5.03 5.47
CA ASP A 110 25.65 3.72 5.01
C ASP A 110 24.64 3.03 4.06
N ASP A 111 23.38 3.49 4.07
CA ASP A 111 22.27 2.80 3.40
C ASP A 111 21.33 3.80 2.68
N VAL A 112 20.57 3.31 1.71
CA VAL A 112 19.50 4.07 1.04
C VAL A 112 18.19 3.31 1.11
N LEU A 113 17.22 3.84 1.86
CA LEU A 113 15.87 3.32 1.88
C LEU A 113 15.06 3.89 0.72
N LYS A 114 14.13 3.10 0.19
CA LYS A 114 13.30 3.48 -0.96
C LYS A 114 11.83 3.35 -0.57
N CYS A 115 11.06 4.39 -0.84
CA CYS A 115 9.60 4.37 -0.77
C CYS A 115 9.03 4.59 -2.16
N ARG A 116 8.19 3.67 -2.63
CA ARG A 116 7.46 3.82 -3.89
C ARG A 116 6.20 4.64 -3.63
N VAL A 117 6.09 5.78 -4.30
CA VAL A 117 4.93 6.67 -4.23
C VAL A 117 4.16 6.57 -5.53
N ARG A 118 2.87 6.20 -5.45
CA ARG A 118 1.95 6.29 -6.58
C ARG A 118 0.98 7.43 -6.35
N VAL A 119 0.99 8.39 -7.25
CA VAL A 119 0.02 9.48 -7.25
C VAL A 119 -1.07 9.14 -8.25
N ILE A 120 -2.32 9.15 -7.78
CA ILE A 120 -3.51 8.89 -8.58
C ILE A 120 -4.33 10.16 -8.73
N ASP A 121 -4.97 10.32 -9.88
CA ASP A 121 -5.90 11.41 -10.16
C ASP A 121 -6.98 10.93 -11.12
N ILE A 122 -8.17 11.52 -11.08
CA ILE A 122 -9.24 11.21 -12.03
C ILE A 122 -9.12 12.12 -13.25
N ASN A 123 -9.36 11.63 -14.47
CA ASN A 123 -9.25 12.48 -15.67
C ASN A 123 -10.15 13.72 -15.63
N LYS A 124 -11.35 13.57 -15.07
CA LYS A 124 -12.35 14.63 -14.96
C LYS A 124 -13.00 14.53 -13.59
N LYS A 125 -12.97 15.64 -12.84
CA LYS A 125 -13.69 15.78 -11.56
C LYS A 125 -15.14 16.21 -11.77
N THR A 126 -15.40 16.88 -12.88
CA THR A 126 -16.73 17.35 -13.28
C THR A 126 -16.96 16.96 -14.74
N LEU A 127 -18.16 16.48 -15.03
CA LEU A 127 -18.56 16.02 -16.34
C LEU A 127 -20.02 16.41 -16.57
N THR A 128 -20.29 17.01 -17.73
CA THR A 128 -21.66 17.33 -18.15
C THR A 128 -22.00 16.50 -19.37
N LEU A 129 -23.09 15.74 -19.32
CA LEU A 129 -23.56 14.89 -20.41
C LEU A 129 -25.02 15.19 -20.73
N LYS A 130 -25.42 14.91 -21.97
CA LYS A 130 -26.84 14.81 -22.34
C LYS A 130 -27.33 13.40 -22.07
N ALA A 131 -28.62 13.23 -21.75
CA ALA A 131 -29.23 11.91 -21.60
C ALA A 131 -28.91 10.99 -22.81
N GLY A 132 -28.58 9.72 -22.54
CA GLY A 132 -28.19 8.74 -23.55
C GLY A 132 -26.74 8.81 -24.03
N LYS A 133 -25.98 9.87 -23.70
CA LYS A 133 -24.54 9.93 -24.02
C LYS A 133 -23.70 9.25 -22.95
N SER A 134 -22.53 8.77 -23.37
CA SER A 134 -21.57 8.12 -22.50
C SER A 134 -20.19 8.78 -22.54
N TYR A 135 -19.44 8.63 -21.45
CA TYR A 135 -18.06 9.09 -21.34
C TYR A 135 -17.24 8.12 -20.49
N ARG A 136 -16.01 7.84 -20.91
CA ARG A 136 -15.11 6.97 -20.17
C ARG A 136 -14.28 7.75 -19.15
N LEU A 137 -14.59 7.56 -17.87
CA LEU A 137 -13.72 8.00 -16.78
C LEU A 137 -12.52 7.06 -16.69
N ASN A 138 -11.36 7.62 -16.38
CA ASN A 138 -10.15 6.87 -16.09
C ASN A 138 -9.43 7.46 -14.87
N VAL A 139 -8.66 6.61 -14.20
CA VAL A 139 -7.77 7.00 -13.12
C VAL A 139 -6.35 7.02 -13.66
N LYS A 140 -5.73 8.19 -13.67
CA LYS A 140 -4.33 8.38 -14.05
C LYS A 140 -3.42 7.85 -12.94
N GLY A 141 -2.22 7.42 -13.32
CA GLY A 141 -1.22 6.88 -12.38
C GLY A 141 -1.39 5.39 -12.05
N ILE A 142 -2.43 4.74 -12.58
CA ILE A 142 -2.62 3.29 -12.47
C ILE A 142 -3.34 2.73 -13.71
N TRP A 143 -3.05 1.47 -14.05
CA TRP A 143 -3.59 0.82 -15.24
C TRP A 143 -4.72 -0.16 -14.95
N PHE A 144 -4.78 -0.73 -13.74
CA PHE A 144 -5.76 -1.75 -13.36
C PHE A 144 -6.13 -1.66 -11.87
N GLY A 145 -7.16 -2.40 -11.45
CA GLY A 145 -7.57 -2.48 -10.05
C GLY A 145 -8.43 -1.31 -9.57
N VAL A 146 -9.08 -0.59 -10.49
CA VAL A 146 -10.09 0.42 -10.16
C VAL A 146 -11.46 -0.24 -10.14
N SER A 147 -12.17 -0.09 -9.02
CA SER A 147 -13.57 -0.47 -8.87
C SER A 147 -14.45 0.78 -8.99
N TRP A 148 -15.44 0.74 -9.87
CA TRP A 148 -16.33 1.87 -10.16
C TRP A 148 -17.71 1.66 -9.55
N SER A 149 -18.29 2.73 -9.01
CA SER A 149 -19.68 2.73 -8.53
C SER A 149 -20.36 4.08 -8.81
N SER A 150 -21.68 4.07 -8.94
CA SER A 150 -22.50 5.28 -9.07
C SER A 150 -23.25 5.54 -7.77
N GLY A 151 -23.34 6.80 -7.36
CA GLY A 151 -24.19 7.19 -6.24
C GLY A 151 -25.69 7.08 -6.54
N ASN A 152 -26.09 7.09 -7.82
CA ASN A 152 -27.47 6.92 -8.26
C ASN A 152 -27.51 6.44 -9.71
N THR A 153 -27.83 5.16 -9.90
CA THR A 153 -27.88 4.52 -11.22
C THR A 153 -29.04 4.98 -12.09
N SER A 154 -30.07 5.59 -11.50
CA SER A 154 -31.19 6.18 -12.25
C SER A 154 -30.81 7.48 -12.95
N ILE A 155 -29.78 8.18 -12.47
CA ILE A 155 -29.25 9.42 -13.10
C ILE A 155 -28.09 9.09 -14.04
N ALA A 156 -27.09 8.34 -13.57
CA ALA A 156 -25.99 7.88 -14.41
C ALA A 156 -25.50 6.50 -13.95
N ARG A 157 -25.27 5.61 -14.91
CA ARG A 157 -24.71 4.26 -14.68
C ARG A 157 -23.23 4.27 -14.99
N VAL A 158 -22.45 3.46 -14.31
CA VAL A 158 -21.03 3.25 -14.64
C VAL A 158 -20.75 1.76 -14.80
N SER A 159 -20.00 1.41 -15.84
CA SER A 159 -19.53 0.05 -16.08
C SER A 159 -18.25 -0.26 -15.29
N ARG A 160 -17.89 -1.54 -15.19
CA ARG A 160 -16.62 -2.00 -14.58
C ARG A 160 -15.36 -1.37 -15.18
N TYR A 161 -15.42 -0.87 -16.41
CA TYR A 161 -14.29 -0.25 -17.13
C TYR A 161 -14.30 1.29 -17.05
N GLY A 162 -15.20 1.88 -16.26
CA GLY A 162 -15.32 3.32 -16.09
C GLY A 162 -16.13 4.04 -17.18
N ASN A 163 -16.82 3.31 -18.07
CA ASN A 163 -17.75 3.95 -19.01
C ASN A 163 -19.01 4.39 -18.26
N VAL A 164 -19.23 5.70 -18.19
CA VAL A 164 -20.38 6.34 -17.55
C VAL A 164 -21.43 6.63 -18.62
N THR A 165 -22.65 6.15 -18.43
CA THR A 165 -23.79 6.40 -19.32
C THR A 165 -24.80 7.28 -18.58
N ALA A 166 -25.16 8.42 -19.18
CA ALA A 166 -26.19 9.32 -18.67
C ALA A 166 -27.58 8.74 -18.94
N VAL A 167 -28.42 8.68 -17.91
CA VAL A 167 -29.76 8.06 -17.96
C VAL A 167 -30.85 9.12 -17.88
N SER A 168 -30.90 9.89 -16.79
CA SER A 168 -31.93 10.90 -16.57
C SER A 168 -31.33 12.20 -16.02
N LYS A 169 -32.06 13.31 -16.21
CA LYS A 169 -31.65 14.64 -15.76
C LYS A 169 -31.38 14.64 -14.26
N GLY A 170 -30.25 15.20 -13.84
CA GLY A 170 -29.86 15.24 -12.44
C GLY A 170 -28.36 15.34 -12.26
N THR A 171 -27.91 15.40 -11.01
CA THR A 171 -26.49 15.42 -10.67
C THR A 171 -26.17 14.25 -9.74
N VAL A 172 -25.12 13.50 -10.07
CA VAL A 172 -24.71 12.31 -9.32
C VAL A 172 -23.19 12.22 -9.26
N LYS A 173 -22.65 11.69 -8.16
CA LYS A 173 -21.23 11.37 -8.06
C LYS A 173 -20.96 9.93 -8.49
N ILE A 174 -19.95 9.78 -9.33
CA ILE A 174 -19.35 8.49 -9.67
C ILE A 174 -18.08 8.33 -8.87
N TYR A 175 -17.89 7.16 -8.27
CA TYR A 175 -16.74 6.85 -7.42
C TYR A 175 -15.82 5.84 -8.10
N GLY A 176 -14.51 6.07 -8.00
CA GLY A 176 -13.47 5.13 -8.42
C GLY A 176 -12.61 4.77 -7.22
N LYS A 177 -12.72 3.53 -6.74
CA LYS A 177 -11.94 3.01 -5.61
C LYS A 177 -10.74 2.23 -6.10
N VAL A 178 -9.56 2.53 -5.56
CA VAL A 178 -8.30 1.86 -5.91
C VAL A 178 -7.37 1.85 -4.71
N ARG A 179 -6.87 0.66 -4.34
CA ARG A 179 -5.89 0.49 -3.23
C ARG A 179 -6.25 1.23 -1.94
N GLY A 180 -7.54 1.18 -1.55
CA GLY A 180 -8.05 1.84 -0.35
C GLY A 180 -8.35 3.34 -0.48
N LYS A 181 -8.00 3.98 -1.61
CA LYS A 181 -8.35 5.38 -1.92
C LYS A 181 -9.62 5.45 -2.76
N THR A 182 -10.40 6.52 -2.56
CA THR A 182 -11.65 6.78 -3.28
C THR A 182 -11.54 8.11 -4.01
N LEU A 183 -11.65 8.08 -5.33
CA LEU A 183 -11.77 9.25 -6.20
C LEU A 183 -13.25 9.48 -6.53
N SER A 184 -13.65 10.72 -6.78
CA SER A 184 -15.01 11.04 -7.20
C SER A 184 -15.03 11.98 -8.40
N SER A 185 -16.02 11.78 -9.27
CA SER A 185 -16.38 12.69 -10.36
C SER A 185 -17.86 13.03 -10.25
N THR A 186 -18.16 14.32 -10.26
CA THR A 186 -19.54 14.83 -10.34
C THR A 186 -19.99 14.80 -11.79
N VAL A 187 -21.10 14.13 -12.06
CA VAL A 187 -21.72 14.00 -13.37
C VAL A 187 -23.07 14.73 -13.34
N THR A 188 -23.22 15.73 -14.19
CA THR A 188 -24.47 16.46 -14.38
C THR A 188 -25.07 16.09 -15.73
N VAL A 189 -26.29 15.52 -15.70
CA VAL A 189 -27.06 15.16 -16.87
C VAL A 189 -28.04 16.28 -17.18
N ARG A 190 -27.99 16.80 -18.40
CA ARG A 190 -28.89 17.82 -18.92
C ARG A 190 -29.89 17.23 -19.91
#